data_AF-A0A2T5Q626-F1
#
_entry.id   AF-A0A2T5Q626-F1
#
_cell.length_a   1.000
_cell.length_b   1.000
_cell.length_c   1.000
_cell.angle_alpha   90.00
_cell.angle_beta   90.00
_cell.angle_gamma   90.00
#
_symmetry.space_group_name_H-M   'P 1'
#
loop_
_entity.id
_entity.type
_entity.pdbx_description
1 polymer ?
#
loop_
_entity_poly.entity_id
_entity_poly.type
_entity_poly.pdbx_seq_one_letter_code
_entity_poly.pdbx_strand_id
1 'polypeptide(L)'
;MSWYRGRYVFSKRSLAQWMAESKKDYHFRVRNKDKADPTVVSFVFSDGVKKDRRFYCACRVLYDHYKEYCQQHELTSLSNRNFKHNMELLGFVYQKHRRFYVGYYGNKVTTAYKNIGIVKQ
;
A
#
# COMPACT_ATOMS: atom_id res chain seq x y z
N MET A 1 -7.59 11.16 -53.70
CA MET A 1 -6.85 11.32 -52.42
C MET A 1 -7.65 12.23 -51.49
N SER A 2 -8.18 11.71 -50.39
CA SER A 2 -8.83 12.51 -49.33
C SER A 2 -7.77 13.03 -48.36
N TRP A 3 -7.63 14.35 -48.26
CA TRP A 3 -6.71 15.01 -47.33
C TRP A 3 -7.42 15.16 -45.98
N TYR A 4 -7.07 14.31 -45.02
CA TYR A 4 -7.58 14.43 -43.64
C TYR A 4 -7.02 15.73 -43.02
N ARG A 5 -7.82 16.79 -43.00
CA ARG A 5 -7.53 18.02 -42.23
C ARG A 5 -7.96 17.80 -40.78
N GLY A 6 -7.08 17.18 -39.98
CA GLY A 6 -7.25 17.12 -38.54
C GLY A 6 -7.34 18.53 -37.96
N ARG A 7 -8.48 18.89 -37.36
CA ARG A 7 -8.63 20.14 -36.60
C ARG A 7 -7.71 20.07 -35.38
N TYR A 8 -6.64 20.88 -35.37
CA TYR A 8 -5.86 21.12 -34.16
C TYR A 8 -6.74 21.83 -33.13
N VAL A 9 -7.13 21.11 -32.07
CA VAL A 9 -7.85 21.69 -30.93
C VAL A 9 -6.81 22.33 -30.02
N PHE A 10 -6.68 23.66 -30.08
CA PHE A 10 -5.94 24.42 -29.07
C PHE A 10 -6.71 24.39 -27.74
N SER A 11 -6.38 23.44 -26.87
CA SER A 11 -6.79 23.49 -25.47
C SER A 11 -6.14 24.73 -24.82
N LYS A 12 -6.96 25.67 -24.33
CA LYS A 12 -6.50 26.85 -23.53
C LYS A 12 -5.92 26.46 -22.16
N ARG A 13 -5.97 25.18 -21.78
CA ARG A 13 -5.39 24.70 -20.52
C ARG A 13 -3.90 24.47 -20.71
N SER A 14 -3.09 25.20 -19.94
CA SER A 14 -1.65 24.93 -19.88
C SER A 14 -1.38 23.53 -19.32
N LEU A 15 -0.24 22.95 -19.65
CA LEU A 15 0.18 21.63 -19.14
C LEU A 15 0.20 21.60 -17.60
N ALA A 16 0.51 22.73 -16.97
CA ALA A 16 0.42 22.93 -15.53
C ALA A 16 -1.02 22.82 -15.00
N GLN A 17 -2.01 23.30 -15.75
CA GLN A 17 -3.43 23.21 -15.40
C GLN A 17 -3.96 21.77 -15.50
N TRP A 18 -3.51 21.02 -16.51
CA TRP A 18 -3.77 19.58 -16.64
C TRP A 18 -3.13 18.77 -15.50
N MET A 19 -1.92 19.13 -15.07
CA MET A 19 -1.24 18.51 -13.94
C MET A 19 -1.89 18.86 -12.60
N ALA A 20 -2.45 20.07 -12.45
CA ALA A 20 -3.10 20.54 -11.24
C ALA A 20 -4.46 19.85 -10.96
N GLU A 21 -5.26 19.56 -12.00
CA GLU A 21 -6.54 18.85 -11.87
C GLU A 21 -6.36 17.36 -11.48
N SER A 22 -5.19 16.76 -11.72
CA SER A 22 -4.92 15.34 -11.44
C SER A 22 -4.27 15.12 -10.06
N LYS A 23 -4.84 15.66 -8.98
CA LYS A 23 -4.55 15.15 -7.63
C LYS A 23 -5.20 13.77 -7.48
N LYS A 24 -4.52 12.74 -7.99
CA LYS A 24 -4.96 11.34 -7.85
C LYS A 24 -5.06 11.00 -6.37
N ASP A 25 -6.25 10.64 -5.92
CA ASP A 25 -6.48 10.13 -4.58
C ASP A 25 -5.88 8.72 -4.45
N TYR A 26 -4.73 8.66 -3.79
CA TYR A 26 -4.04 7.40 -3.50
C TYR A 26 -4.42 6.82 -2.15
N HIS A 27 -5.35 7.43 -1.41
CA HIS A 27 -5.77 6.95 -0.11
C HIS A 27 -6.38 5.55 -0.21
N PHE A 28 -5.91 4.65 0.66
CA PHE A 28 -6.49 3.32 0.80
C PHE A 28 -7.44 3.28 2.00
N ARG A 29 -8.72 3.00 1.72
CA ARG A 29 -9.75 2.82 2.75
C ARG A 29 -9.78 1.37 3.21
N VAL A 30 -9.43 1.18 4.48
CA VAL A 30 -9.49 -0.11 5.19
C VAL A 30 -10.96 -0.56 5.38
N ARG A 31 -11.23 -1.85 5.18
CA ARG A 31 -12.56 -2.48 5.26
C ARG A 31 -12.71 -3.32 6.54
N ASN A 32 -13.94 -3.71 6.89
CA ASN A 32 -14.26 -4.72 7.91
C ASN A 32 -13.49 -4.62 9.24
N LYS A 33 -13.31 -3.39 9.75
CA LYS A 33 -12.53 -3.13 10.98
C LYS A 33 -13.18 -3.77 12.21
N ASP A 34 -14.49 -3.91 12.18
CA ASP A 34 -15.34 -4.56 13.19
C ASP A 34 -15.10 -6.07 13.29
N LYS A 35 -14.59 -6.70 12.22
CA LYS A 35 -14.38 -8.16 12.16
C LYS A 35 -12.92 -8.58 12.34
N ALA A 36 -12.00 -7.62 12.24
CA ALA A 36 -10.58 -7.88 12.38
C ALA A 36 -10.15 -7.77 13.84
N ASP A 37 -9.07 -8.47 14.19
CA ASP A 37 -8.47 -8.42 15.50
C ASP A 37 -8.06 -6.98 15.88
N PRO A 38 -8.44 -6.49 17.07
CA PRO A 38 -8.15 -5.12 17.51
C PRO A 38 -6.66 -4.76 17.45
N THR A 39 -5.76 -5.71 17.70
CA THR A 39 -4.30 -5.47 17.68
C THR A 39 -3.79 -5.22 16.26
N VAL A 40 -4.37 -5.89 15.26
CA VAL A 40 -4.01 -5.68 13.86
C VAL A 40 -4.59 -4.37 13.35
N VAL A 41 -5.81 -4.05 13.78
CA VAL A 41 -6.43 -2.75 13.48
C VAL A 41 -5.60 -1.62 14.07
N SER A 42 -5.24 -1.68 15.35
CA SER A 42 -4.44 -0.64 16.00
C SER A 42 -3.08 -0.47 15.31
N PHE A 43 -2.40 -1.57 15.00
CA PHE A 43 -1.15 -1.55 14.23
C PHE A 43 -1.31 -0.86 12.87
N VAL A 44 -2.34 -1.20 12.09
CA VAL A 44 -2.58 -0.61 10.76
C VAL A 44 -2.88 0.89 10.84
N PHE A 45 -3.45 1.35 11.96
CA PHE A 45 -3.74 2.77 12.21
C PHE A 45 -2.62 3.51 12.94
N SER A 46 -1.57 2.83 13.38
CA SER A 46 -0.39 3.45 14.00
C SER A 46 0.39 4.34 13.02
N ASP A 47 1.17 5.27 13.58
CA ASP A 47 1.99 6.21 12.80
C ASP A 47 3.11 5.54 11.99
N GLY A 48 3.53 4.35 12.39
CA GLY A 48 4.52 3.54 11.66
C GLY A 48 3.99 2.96 10.34
N VAL A 49 2.68 3.03 10.09
CA VAL A 49 2.03 2.37 8.95
C VAL A 49 1.32 3.36 8.03
N LYS A 50 1.80 3.44 6.78
CA LYS A 50 1.20 4.27 5.73
C LYS A 50 0.32 3.46 4.79
N LYS A 51 -0.90 3.95 4.60
CA LYS A 51 -1.94 3.33 3.76
C LYS A 51 -2.08 4.11 2.45
N ASP A 52 -1.51 3.59 1.36
CA ASP A 52 -1.54 4.21 0.03
C ASP A 52 -1.59 3.10 -1.03
N ARG A 53 -2.46 3.25 -2.03
CA ARG A 53 -2.72 2.26 -3.10
C ARG A 53 -1.48 1.89 -3.93
N ARG A 54 -0.44 2.72 -3.91
CA ARG A 54 0.82 2.49 -4.64
C ARG A 54 1.81 1.64 -3.86
N PHE A 55 1.65 1.54 -2.54
CA PHE A 55 2.63 0.88 -1.71
C PHE A 55 2.48 -0.64 -1.70
N TYR A 56 3.64 -1.25 -1.56
CA TYR A 56 3.80 -2.67 -1.37
C TYR A 56 4.79 -2.84 -0.23
N CYS A 57 4.45 -3.70 0.72
CA CYS A 57 5.34 -4.08 1.81
C CYS A 57 5.53 -5.58 1.78
N ALA A 58 6.76 -6.05 1.98
CA ALA A 58 7.03 -7.48 2.07
C ALA A 58 6.31 -8.07 3.30
N CYS A 59 5.62 -9.21 3.14
CA CYS A 59 4.78 -9.77 4.21
C CYS A 59 5.57 -10.04 5.49
N ARG A 60 6.80 -10.56 5.36
CA ARG A 60 7.68 -10.84 6.50
C ARG A 60 8.05 -9.56 7.25
N VAL A 61 8.48 -8.53 6.53
CA VAL A 61 8.86 -7.24 7.12
C VAL A 61 7.69 -6.62 7.87
N LEU A 62 6.49 -6.63 7.26
CA LEU A 62 5.30 -6.10 7.91
C LEU A 62 4.93 -6.87 9.19
N TYR A 63 5.04 -8.20 9.17
CA TYR A 63 4.76 -9.03 10.34
C TYR A 63 5.81 -8.84 11.45
N ASP A 64 7.08 -8.65 11.09
CA ASP A 64 8.15 -8.35 12.05
C ASP A 64 7.87 -7.02 12.75
N HIS A 65 7.52 -5.96 12.02
CA HIS A 65 7.10 -4.68 12.61
C HIS A 65 5.81 -4.77 13.42
N TYR A 66 4.86 -5.63 13.05
CA TYR A 66 3.67 -5.89 13.87
C TYR A 66 4.05 -6.52 15.22
N LYS A 67 4.98 -7.48 15.24
CA LYS A 67 5.47 -8.06 16.50
C LYS A 67 6.18 -7.02 17.36
N GLU A 68 7.03 -6.19 16.77
CA GLU A 68 7.70 -5.08 17.45
C GLU A 68 6.68 -4.11 18.06
N TYR A 69 5.66 -3.72 17.29
CA TYR A 69 4.56 -2.89 17.76
C TYR A 69 3.82 -3.53 18.93
N CYS A 70 3.46 -4.81 18.82
CA CYS A 70 2.83 -5.54 19.92
C CYS A 70 3.71 -5.56 21.18
N GLN A 71 5.02 -5.79 21.02
CA GLN A 71 5.97 -5.78 22.14
C GLN A 71 6.07 -4.41 22.81
N GLN A 72 6.12 -3.32 22.05
CA GLN A 72 6.19 -1.95 22.56
C GLN A 72 4.93 -1.53 23.33
N HIS A 73 3.78 -2.12 23.00
CA HIS A 73 2.50 -1.81 23.61
C HIS A 73 2.00 -2.90 24.58
N GLU A 74 2.87 -3.85 24.97
CA GLU A 74 2.54 -4.97 25.87
C GLU A 74 1.33 -5.81 25.40
N LEU A 75 1.16 -5.94 24.09
CA LEU A 75 0.10 -6.72 23.45
C LEU A 75 0.59 -8.12 23.06
N THR A 76 -0.30 -9.10 23.11
CA THR A 76 -0.03 -10.44 22.58
C THR A 76 -0.11 -10.44 21.06
N SER A 77 1.01 -10.70 20.38
CA SER A 77 1.03 -10.80 18.92
C SER A 77 0.30 -12.05 18.42
N LEU A 78 -0.48 -11.90 17.35
CA LEU A 78 -1.07 -13.04 16.64
C LEU A 78 -0.01 -13.89 15.92
N SER A 79 -0.35 -15.15 15.64
CA SER A 79 0.43 -16.00 14.74
C SER A 79 0.43 -15.44 13.30
N ASN A 80 1.46 -15.77 12.51
CA ASN A 80 1.58 -15.30 11.12
C ASN A 80 0.34 -15.64 10.27
N ARG A 81 -0.23 -16.84 10.44
CA ARG A 81 -1.44 -17.26 9.72
C ARG A 81 -2.66 -16.40 10.08
N ASN A 82 -2.85 -16.12 11.37
CA ASN A 82 -3.95 -15.29 11.86
C ASN A 82 -3.75 -13.83 11.45
N PHE A 83 -2.52 -13.32 11.52
CA PHE A 83 -2.17 -11.98 11.03
C PHE A 83 -2.50 -11.85 9.55
N LYS A 84 -2.10 -12.82 8.72
CA LYS A 84 -2.42 -12.83 7.28
C LYS A 84 -3.93 -12.76 7.03
N HIS A 85 -4.70 -13.59 7.72
CA HIS A 85 -6.15 -13.58 7.60
C HIS A 85 -6.75 -12.21 7.94
N ASN A 86 -6.31 -11.60 9.03
CA ASN A 86 -6.75 -10.26 9.43
C ASN A 86 -6.36 -9.17 8.42
N MET A 87 -5.14 -9.22 7.87
CA MET A 87 -4.72 -8.29 6.82
C MET A 87 -5.59 -8.39 5.56
N GLU A 88 -5.95 -9.61 5.15
CA GLU A 88 -6.86 -9.85 4.03
C GLU A 88 -8.29 -9.34 4.34
N LEU A 89 -8.80 -9.56 5.56
CA LEU A 89 -10.10 -9.02 6.03
C LEU A 89 -10.14 -7.49 5.93
N LEU A 90 -9.05 -6.82 6.31
CA LEU A 90 -8.89 -5.37 6.25
C LEU A 90 -8.79 -4.82 4.81
N GLY A 91 -8.68 -5.70 3.81
CA GLY A 91 -8.63 -5.38 2.39
C GLY A 91 -7.22 -5.23 1.82
N PHE A 92 -6.19 -5.61 2.57
CA PHE A 92 -4.81 -5.63 2.06
C PHE A 92 -4.59 -6.89 1.24
N VAL A 93 -4.33 -6.69 -0.05
CA VAL A 93 -4.24 -7.82 -1.00
C VAL A 93 -2.89 -8.51 -0.84
N TYR A 94 -2.93 -9.80 -0.53
CA TYR A 94 -1.76 -10.67 -0.55
C TYR A 94 -1.29 -10.92 -1.99
N GLN A 95 -0.02 -10.65 -2.27
CA GLN A 95 0.64 -10.93 -3.53
C GLN A 95 1.72 -11.97 -3.32
N LYS A 96 1.60 -13.09 -4.03
CA LYS A 96 2.56 -14.21 -3.91
C LYS A 96 3.94 -13.86 -4.46
N HIS A 97 3.99 -13.10 -5.56
CA HIS A 97 5.23 -12.76 -6.26
C HIS A 97 5.29 -11.25 -6.51
N ARG A 98 6.07 -10.55 -5.69
CA ARG A 98 6.35 -9.13 -5.85
C ARG A 98 7.85 -8.89 -5.88
N ARG A 99 8.31 -8.21 -6.93
CA ARG A 99 9.70 -7.74 -7.05
C ARG A 99 9.90 -6.49 -6.19
N PHE A 100 10.89 -6.56 -5.31
CA PHE A 100 11.40 -5.44 -4.53
C PHE A 100 12.83 -5.14 -4.98
N TYR A 101 13.15 -3.85 -5.05
CA TYR A 101 14.50 -3.37 -5.36
C TYR A 101 15.33 -3.36 -4.07
N VAL A 102 16.51 -3.98 -4.08
CA VAL A 102 17.34 -4.19 -2.87
C VAL A 102 18.73 -3.54 -3.00
N GLY A 103 18.96 -2.72 -4.03
CA GLY A 103 20.24 -2.04 -4.29
C GLY A 103 20.70 -2.19 -5.73
N TYR A 104 21.92 -1.72 -6.02
CA TYR A 104 22.49 -1.73 -7.37
C TYR A 104 22.46 -3.16 -7.97
N TYR A 105 21.71 -3.33 -9.05
CA TYR A 105 21.43 -4.60 -9.77
C TYR A 105 20.70 -5.71 -8.99
N GLY A 106 20.31 -5.51 -7.73
CA GLY A 106 19.67 -6.53 -6.89
C GLY A 106 18.14 -6.44 -6.90
N ASN A 107 17.47 -7.53 -7.31
CA ASN A 107 16.02 -7.65 -7.20
C ASN A 107 15.66 -8.91 -6.42
N LYS A 108 14.80 -8.75 -5.42
CA LYS A 108 14.29 -9.87 -4.62
C LYS A 108 12.81 -10.02 -4.89
N VAL A 109 12.39 -11.23 -5.28
CA VAL A 109 10.97 -11.56 -5.42
C VAL A 109 10.50 -12.24 -4.15
N THR A 110 9.55 -11.62 -3.45
CA THR A 110 8.96 -12.17 -2.22
C THR A 110 7.46 -11.96 -2.21
N THR A 111 6.81 -12.49 -1.18
CA THR A 111 5.41 -12.22 -0.89
C THR A 111 5.26 -10.80 -0.36
N ALA A 112 4.14 -10.15 -0.69
CA ALA A 112 3.87 -8.76 -0.32
C ALA A 112 2.40 -8.52 0.00
N TYR A 113 2.13 -7.51 0.81
CA TYR A 113 0.81 -6.88 0.90
C TYR A 113 0.79 -5.61 0.05
N LYS A 114 -0.29 -5.43 -0.71
CA LYS A 114 -0.58 -4.20 -1.45
C LYS A 114 -1.33 -3.21 -0.56
N ASN A 115 -1.22 -1.94 -0.89
CA ASN A 115 -1.90 -0.79 -0.29
C ASN A 115 -1.35 -0.38 1.09
N ILE A 116 -0.19 -0.91 1.47
CA ILE A 116 0.43 -0.68 2.76
C ILE A 116 1.94 -0.52 2.60
N GLY A 117 2.51 0.40 3.38
CA GLY A 117 3.94 0.64 3.49
C GLY A 117 4.29 0.97 4.94
N ILE A 118 5.56 0.80 5.27
CA ILE A 118 6.12 1.13 6.58
C ILE A 118 6.86 2.44 6.43
N VAL A 119 6.59 3.38 7.33
CA VAL A 119 7.33 4.64 7.40
C VAL A 119 8.67 4.31 8.04
N LYS A 120 9.76 4.38 7.28
CA LYS A 120 11.10 4.36 7.88
C LYS A 120 11.19 5.61 8.77
N GLN A 121 11.39 5.40 10.07
CA GLN A 121 11.92 6.43 10.96
C GLN A 121 13.39 6.71 10.60
#